data_AF-A0A1G6ZY64-F1
#
_entry.id   AF-A0A1G6ZY64-F1
#
_cell.length_a   1.000
_cell.length_b   1.000
_cell.length_c   1.000
_cell.angle_alpha   90.00
_cell.angle_beta   90.00
_cell.angle_gamma   90.00
#
_symmetry.space_group_name_H-M   'P 1'
#
loop_
_entity.id
_entity.type
_entity.pdbx_description
1 polymer ?
#
loop_
_entity_poly.entity_id
_entity_poly.type
_entity_poly.pdbx_seq_one_letter_code
_entity_poly.pdbx_strand_id
1 'polypeptide(L)'
;MIPDELMSIAILLRHRNDIDARIADIVGRPVASGHLSDWIAAAIFDIELEPGANKAVDGRFRSGPLAGRTVNVKHYTRNQGLLDMTDAEELDYYLVMTGPRGAAAGSAGAHRHWSIDHVYLFDAQELYADLLDHMRRIGVATSLRVEQWRQAEIHPRAVKPLLRLSAEQTAALDQFRTGA
;
A
#
# COMPACT_ATOMS: atom_id res chain seq x y z
N MET A 1 -39.01 -8.65 17.33
CA MET A 1 -38.69 -8.97 15.92
C MET A 1 -37.31 -8.39 15.65
N ILE A 2 -36.37 -9.18 15.15
CA ILE A 2 -35.03 -8.67 14.77
C ILE A 2 -35.20 -7.90 13.44
N PRO A 3 -34.64 -6.69 13.29
CA PRO A 3 -34.72 -5.96 12.02
C PRO A 3 -34.09 -6.75 10.86
N ASP A 4 -34.73 -6.72 9.68
CA ASP A 4 -34.26 -7.45 8.50
C ASP A 4 -32.86 -6.99 8.05
N GLU A 5 -32.54 -5.72 8.26
CA GLU A 5 -31.21 -5.16 8.00
C GLU A 5 -30.14 -5.80 8.90
N LEU A 6 -30.47 -6.06 10.17
CA LEU A 6 -29.53 -6.69 11.10
C LEU A 6 -29.25 -8.13 10.69
N MET A 7 -30.28 -8.85 10.25
CA MET A 7 -30.11 -10.21 9.72
C MET A 7 -29.24 -10.21 8.46
N SER A 8 -29.47 -9.26 7.56
CA SER A 8 -28.71 -9.10 6.33
C SER A 8 -27.23 -8.81 6.60
N ILE A 9 -26.94 -7.90 7.53
CA ILE A 9 -25.56 -7.60 7.98
C ILE A 9 -24.90 -8.85 8.59
N ALA A 10 -25.62 -9.60 9.43
CA ALA A 10 -25.07 -10.80 10.04
C ALA A 10 -24.69 -11.88 9.00
N ILE A 11 -25.48 -12.03 7.93
CA ILE A 11 -25.18 -12.91 6.79
C ILE A 11 -23.92 -12.43 6.06
N LEU A 12 -23.86 -11.14 5.72
CA LEU A 12 -22.71 -10.56 5.02
C LEU A 12 -21.40 -10.67 5.82
N LEU A 13 -21.47 -10.47 7.13
CA LEU A 13 -20.30 -10.63 8.01
C LEU A 13 -19.81 -12.07 8.05
N ARG A 14 -20.69 -13.08 8.00
CA ARG A 14 -20.26 -14.48 7.90
C ARG A 14 -19.53 -14.75 6.59
N HIS A 15 -20.08 -14.29 5.47
CA HIS A 15 -19.40 -14.42 4.18
C HIS A 15 -18.05 -13.72 4.16
N ARG A 16 -17.95 -12.53 4.77
CA ARG A 16 -16.67 -11.84 4.92
C ARG A 16 -15.66 -12.66 5.74
N ASN A 17 -16.08 -13.23 6.87
CA ASN A 17 -15.21 -14.05 7.69
C ASN A 17 -14.70 -15.29 6.92
N ASP A 18 -15.56 -15.92 6.11
CA ASP A 18 -15.18 -17.06 5.28
C ASP A 18 -14.16 -16.66 4.19
N ILE A 19 -14.33 -15.47 3.60
CA ILE A 19 -13.37 -14.91 2.63
C ILE A 19 -12.04 -14.60 3.32
N ASP A 20 -12.08 -13.92 4.46
CA ASP A 20 -10.88 -13.54 5.22
C ASP A 20 -10.11 -14.79 5.68
N ALA A 21 -10.79 -15.88 6.06
CA ALA A 21 -10.16 -17.16 6.38
C ALA A 21 -9.45 -17.77 5.17
N ARG A 22 -10.11 -17.80 4.00
CA ARG A 22 -9.50 -18.31 2.76
C ARG A 22 -8.29 -17.50 2.30
N ILE A 23 -8.33 -16.17 2.47
CA ILE A 23 -7.18 -15.30 2.20
C ILE A 23 -6.07 -15.61 3.22
N ALA A 24 -6.39 -15.76 4.50
CA ALA A 24 -5.40 -16.07 5.53
C ALA A 24 -4.69 -17.41 5.28
N ASP A 25 -5.39 -18.41 4.74
CA ASP A 25 -4.78 -19.69 4.33
C ASP A 25 -3.73 -19.51 3.22
N ILE A 26 -3.96 -18.57 2.29
CA ILE A 26 -3.02 -18.24 1.19
C ILE A 26 -1.84 -17.41 1.72
N VAL A 27 -2.14 -16.38 2.53
CA VAL A 27 -1.15 -15.44 3.07
C VAL A 27 -0.30 -16.09 4.17
N GLY A 28 -0.81 -17.13 4.83
CA GLY A 28 -0.19 -17.79 5.98
C GLY A 28 -0.28 -16.98 7.29
N ARG A 29 -1.04 -15.89 7.30
CA ARG A 29 -1.25 -14.99 8.45
C ARG A 29 -2.67 -14.41 8.41
N PRO A 30 -3.26 -14.01 9.56
CA PRO A 30 -4.56 -13.36 9.57
C PRO A 30 -4.60 -12.12 8.66
N VAL A 31 -5.74 -11.88 8.02
CA VAL A 31 -6.06 -10.64 7.28
C VAL A 31 -6.30 -9.48 8.28
N ALA A 32 -5.33 -9.25 9.15
CA ALA A 32 -5.24 -8.03 9.92
C ALA A 32 -4.66 -6.92 9.02
N SER A 33 -4.90 -5.66 9.40
CA SER A 33 -4.40 -4.49 8.67
C SER A 33 -2.87 -4.62 8.44
N GLY A 34 -2.44 -4.56 7.17
CA GLY A 34 -1.03 -4.65 6.76
C GLY A 34 -0.63 -5.97 6.11
N HIS A 35 -0.94 -7.13 6.72
CA HIS A 35 -0.38 -8.42 6.27
C HIS A 35 -0.71 -8.79 4.83
N LEU A 36 -1.93 -8.51 4.37
CA LEU A 36 -2.32 -8.77 2.99
C LEU A 36 -1.52 -7.90 2.01
N SER A 37 -1.33 -6.62 2.31
CA SER A 37 -0.56 -5.72 1.45
C SER A 37 0.92 -6.10 1.44
N ASP A 38 1.47 -6.50 2.58
CA ASP A 38 2.87 -6.92 2.68
C ASP A 38 3.12 -8.18 1.86
N TRP A 39 2.21 -9.16 1.96
CA TRP A 39 2.30 -10.39 1.18
C TRP A 39 2.18 -10.13 -0.32
N ILE A 40 1.24 -9.28 -0.76
CA ILE A 40 1.10 -8.92 -2.18
C ILE A 40 2.34 -8.18 -2.68
N ALA A 41 2.87 -7.22 -1.90
CA ALA A 41 4.08 -6.51 -2.24
C ALA A 41 5.28 -7.48 -2.35
N ALA A 42 5.41 -8.42 -1.40
CA ALA A 42 6.45 -9.45 -1.43
C ALA A 42 6.37 -10.34 -2.66
N ALA A 43 5.18 -10.79 -3.03
CA ALA A 43 4.96 -11.62 -4.20
C ALA A 43 5.27 -10.88 -5.52
N ILE A 44 4.86 -9.62 -5.64
CA ILE A 44 5.02 -8.85 -6.90
C ILE A 44 6.44 -8.28 -7.03
N PHE A 45 6.99 -7.70 -5.98
CA PHE A 45 8.25 -6.93 -6.03
C PHE A 45 9.46 -7.72 -5.52
N ASP A 46 9.29 -9.02 -5.28
CA ASP A 46 10.35 -9.92 -4.81
C ASP A 46 10.99 -9.42 -3.51
N ILE A 47 10.16 -9.19 -2.48
CA ILE A 47 10.59 -8.71 -1.17
C ILE A 47 10.63 -9.87 -0.18
N GLU A 48 11.73 -9.98 0.56
CA GLU A 48 11.82 -10.80 1.76
C GLU A 48 11.21 -10.02 2.93
N LEU A 49 10.09 -10.50 3.48
CA LEU A 49 9.43 -9.86 4.61
C LEU A 49 10.17 -10.15 5.92
N GLU A 50 10.26 -9.14 6.78
CA GLU A 50 10.82 -9.31 8.12
C GLU A 50 9.95 -10.27 8.95
N PRO A 51 10.54 -11.20 9.72
CA PRO A 51 9.81 -12.19 10.49
C PRO A 51 9.11 -11.61 11.74
N GLY A 52 9.41 -10.36 12.13
CA GLY A 52 8.90 -9.71 13.33
C GLY A 52 8.22 -8.37 13.08
N ALA A 53 7.61 -7.81 14.13
CA ALA A 53 6.95 -6.51 14.10
C ALA A 53 7.97 -5.36 14.18
N ASN A 54 8.89 -5.25 13.22
CA ASN A 54 9.60 -4.00 13.03
C ASN A 54 8.62 -3.00 12.42
N LYS A 55 8.32 -1.92 13.14
CA LYS A 55 7.32 -0.93 12.70
C LYS A 55 7.81 -0.05 11.56
N ALA A 56 9.13 -0.01 11.32
CA ALA A 56 9.75 0.88 10.35
C ALA A 56 10.09 0.18 9.04
N VAL A 57 10.51 -1.08 9.07
CA VAL A 57 10.93 -1.86 7.90
C VAL A 57 10.09 -3.13 7.83
N ASP A 58 9.37 -3.30 6.73
CA ASP A 58 8.52 -4.47 6.50
C ASP A 58 9.28 -5.58 5.76
N GLY A 59 10.35 -5.23 5.04
CA GLY A 59 11.17 -6.21 4.32
C GLY A 59 12.37 -5.63 3.59
N ARG A 60 12.97 -6.46 2.73
CA ARG A 60 14.12 -6.13 1.88
C ARG A 60 13.92 -6.68 0.47
N PHE A 61 14.21 -5.89 -0.55
CA PHE A 61 14.18 -6.40 -1.93
C PHE A 61 15.26 -7.47 -2.11
N ARG A 62 14.90 -8.61 -2.71
CA ARG A 62 15.83 -9.73 -2.96
C ARG A 62 16.56 -9.60 -4.30
N SER A 63 15.97 -8.91 -5.27
CA SER A 63 16.50 -8.82 -6.62
C SER A 63 16.29 -7.44 -7.26
N GLY A 64 16.80 -7.30 -8.48
CA GLY A 64 16.70 -6.08 -9.28
C GLY A 64 17.59 -4.93 -8.77
N PRO A 65 17.34 -3.70 -9.26
CA PRO A 65 18.16 -2.52 -8.92
C PRO A 65 18.14 -2.14 -7.44
N LEU A 66 17.14 -2.63 -6.70
CA LEU A 66 16.96 -2.33 -5.27
C LEU A 66 17.41 -3.48 -4.37
N ALA A 67 18.02 -4.54 -4.91
CA ALA A 67 18.45 -5.70 -4.13
C ALA A 67 19.25 -5.29 -2.88
N GLY A 68 18.86 -5.81 -1.72
CA GLY A 68 19.46 -5.48 -0.43
C GLY A 68 18.91 -4.23 0.25
N ARG A 69 18.09 -3.42 -0.43
CA ARG A 69 17.48 -2.20 0.15
C ARG A 69 16.25 -2.52 0.99
N THR A 70 16.12 -1.86 2.13
CA THR A 70 14.96 -1.99 3.02
C THR A 70 13.74 -1.28 2.44
N VAL A 71 12.56 -1.78 2.78
CA VAL A 71 11.30 -1.22 2.31
C VAL A 71 10.25 -1.23 3.40
N ASN A 72 9.45 -0.17 3.43
CA ASN A 72 8.23 -0.07 4.19
C ASN A 72 7.04 -0.07 3.22
N VAL A 73 6.15 -1.05 3.37
CA VAL A 73 4.98 -1.24 2.53
C VAL A 73 3.80 -0.49 3.14
N LYS A 74 3.17 0.36 2.33
CA LYS A 74 1.94 1.06 2.72
C LYS A 74 0.82 0.72 1.77
N HIS A 75 -0.37 0.48 2.32
CA HIS A 75 -1.60 0.39 1.54
C HIS A 75 -2.64 1.40 2.01
N TYR A 76 -3.19 2.15 1.05
CA TYR A 76 -4.32 3.03 1.28
C TYR A 76 -5.42 2.71 0.28
N THR A 77 -6.66 2.47 0.74
CA THR A 77 -7.81 2.28 -0.17
C THR A 77 -8.07 3.49 -1.08
N ARG A 78 -7.40 4.63 -0.84
CA ARG A 78 -7.49 5.86 -1.62
C ARG A 78 -6.25 6.72 -1.42
N ASN A 79 -5.73 7.31 -2.50
CA ASN A 79 -4.67 8.31 -2.39
C ASN A 79 -5.25 9.70 -2.05
N GLN A 80 -5.03 10.14 -0.80
CA GLN A 80 -5.45 11.47 -0.29
C GLN A 80 -4.28 12.44 -0.14
N GLY A 81 -3.11 12.12 -0.71
CA GLY A 81 -1.92 12.96 -0.57
C GLY A 81 -1.20 12.82 0.78
N LEU A 82 -1.56 11.82 1.58
CA LEU A 82 -1.02 11.56 2.91
C LEU A 82 -0.17 10.29 2.89
N LEU A 83 0.95 10.31 3.62
CA LEU A 83 1.83 9.17 3.82
C LEU A 83 2.15 9.03 5.31
N ASP A 84 1.92 7.85 5.87
CA ASP A 84 2.41 7.48 7.19
C ASP A 84 3.91 7.23 7.10
N MET A 85 4.69 8.08 7.75
CA MET A 85 6.15 8.06 7.73
C MET A 85 6.73 7.73 9.11
N THR A 86 7.94 7.22 9.10
CA THR A 86 8.84 7.00 10.23
C THR A 86 10.13 7.80 10.01
N ASP A 87 10.87 8.05 11.08
CA ASP A 87 12.20 8.68 11.11
C ASP A 87 13.35 7.67 11.17
N ALA A 88 13.04 6.38 10.98
CA ALA A 88 14.02 5.30 10.96
C ALA A 88 15.08 5.49 9.87
N GLU A 89 16.34 5.61 10.28
CA GLU A 89 17.49 5.79 9.39
C GLU A 89 17.76 4.56 8.53
N GLU A 90 17.38 3.37 9.01
CA GLU A 90 17.57 2.11 8.30
C GLU A 90 16.59 1.90 7.14
N LEU A 91 15.61 2.78 6.97
CA LEU A 91 14.63 2.69 5.88
C LEU A 91 15.15 3.36 4.60
N ASP A 92 15.29 2.59 3.52
CA ASP A 92 15.68 3.08 2.21
C ASP A 92 14.46 3.57 1.41
N TYR A 93 13.36 2.81 1.38
CA TYR A 93 12.20 3.12 0.52
C TYR A 93 10.83 2.94 1.17
N TYR A 94 9.88 3.81 0.81
CA TYR A 94 8.45 3.49 0.96
C TYR A 94 7.90 2.94 -0.36
N LEU A 95 7.31 1.75 -0.31
CA LEU A 95 6.52 1.18 -1.40
C LEU A 95 5.04 1.36 -1.07
N VAL A 96 4.39 2.29 -1.76
CA VAL A 96 3.02 2.72 -1.44
C VAL A 96 2.07 2.26 -2.53
N MET A 97 1.14 1.39 -2.16
CA MET A 97 0.05 0.90 -3.02
C MET A 97 -1.25 1.62 -2.65
N THR A 98 -1.95 2.19 -3.63
CA THR A 98 -3.18 2.92 -3.34
C THR A 98 -4.31 2.62 -4.31
N GLY A 99 -5.55 2.70 -3.82
CA GLY A 99 -6.73 2.84 -4.68
C GLY A 99 -6.77 4.20 -5.42
N PRO A 100 -7.92 4.59 -6.01
CA PRO A 100 -7.99 5.73 -6.93
C PRO A 100 -7.59 7.06 -6.26
N ARG A 101 -7.07 8.00 -7.07
CA ARG A 101 -6.71 9.36 -6.62
C ARG A 101 -7.91 10.31 -6.72
N GLY A 102 -8.20 11.08 -5.67
CA GLY A 102 -9.21 12.15 -5.70
C GLY A 102 -10.04 12.34 -4.43
N ALA A 103 -10.71 13.49 -4.33
CA ALA A 103 -11.65 13.78 -3.24
C ALA A 103 -12.83 12.79 -3.28
N ALA A 104 -13.38 12.47 -2.11
CA ALA A 104 -14.59 11.67 -2.04
C ALA A 104 -15.72 12.41 -2.78
N ALA A 105 -16.32 11.79 -3.81
CA ALA A 105 -17.77 11.93 -3.92
C ALA A 105 -18.31 11.50 -2.55
N GLY A 106 -19.09 12.36 -1.91
CA GLY A 106 -19.26 12.42 -0.45
C GLY A 106 -19.49 11.09 0.27
N SER A 107 -19.43 11.14 1.60
CA SER A 107 -19.54 10.01 2.55
C SER A 107 -20.74 9.06 2.37
N ALA A 108 -21.66 9.32 1.42
CA ALA A 108 -22.88 8.58 1.18
C ALA A 108 -22.85 7.62 -0.02
N GLY A 109 -21.81 7.55 -0.85
CA GLY A 109 -21.92 6.80 -2.13
C GLY A 109 -20.72 6.00 -2.62
N ALA A 110 -19.50 6.22 -2.10
CA ALA A 110 -18.32 5.49 -2.58
C ALA A 110 -17.86 4.47 -1.53
N HIS A 111 -18.30 3.22 -1.67
CA HIS A 111 -17.65 2.10 -1.00
C HIS A 111 -16.15 2.15 -1.32
N ARG A 112 -15.33 2.28 -0.26
CA ARG A 112 -13.86 2.24 -0.38
C ARG A 112 -13.45 0.79 -0.55
N HIS A 113 -13.67 0.27 -1.76
CA HIS A 113 -13.22 -1.06 -2.13
C HIS A 113 -11.71 -1.14 -1.93
N TRP A 114 -11.25 -2.29 -1.46
CA TRP A 114 -9.84 -2.59 -1.41
C TRP A 114 -9.36 -2.77 -2.86
N SER A 115 -8.39 -1.96 -3.29
CA SER A 115 -7.81 -1.99 -4.64
C SER A 115 -6.37 -1.50 -4.64
N ILE A 116 -5.65 -1.77 -5.72
CA ILE A 116 -4.34 -1.21 -6.05
C ILE A 116 -4.44 -0.62 -7.44
N ASP A 117 -4.77 0.67 -7.52
CA ASP A 117 -4.87 1.43 -8.78
C ASP A 117 -3.57 2.14 -9.13
N HIS A 118 -2.77 2.47 -8.11
CA HIS A 118 -1.48 3.14 -8.26
C HIS A 118 -0.44 2.54 -7.33
N VAL A 119 0.81 2.52 -7.78
CA VAL A 119 1.97 2.17 -6.96
C VAL A 119 3.03 3.26 -7.07
N TYR A 120 3.60 3.61 -5.92
CA TYR A 120 4.62 4.63 -5.77
C TYR A 120 5.84 4.08 -5.03
N LEU A 121 7.02 4.52 -5.42
CA LEU A 121 8.28 4.22 -4.74
C LEU A 121 8.97 5.53 -4.32
N PHE A 122 8.89 5.86 -3.04
CA PHE A 122 9.57 7.02 -2.46
C PHE A 122 10.92 6.61 -1.90
N ASP A 123 11.96 7.36 -2.22
CA ASP A 123 13.21 7.30 -1.48
C ASP A 123 12.97 7.96 -0.12
N ALA A 124 13.19 7.22 0.97
CA ALA A 124 12.84 7.67 2.30
C ALA A 124 13.73 8.84 2.75
N GLN A 125 15.01 8.81 2.39
CA GLN A 125 15.99 9.81 2.79
C GLN A 125 15.81 11.11 2.01
N GLU A 126 15.61 11.02 0.68
CA GLU A 126 15.29 12.19 -0.14
C GLU A 126 13.99 12.86 0.35
N LEU A 127 12.97 12.05 0.66
CA LEU A 127 11.69 12.58 1.14
C LEU A 127 11.83 13.23 2.52
N TYR A 128 12.63 12.65 3.42
CA TYR A 128 12.87 13.19 4.75
C TYR A 128 13.61 14.54 4.67
N ALA A 129 14.68 14.62 3.86
CA ALA A 129 15.43 15.85 3.63
C ALA A 129 14.54 16.96 3.07
N ASP A 130 13.74 16.65 2.04
CA ASP A 130 12.84 17.61 1.40
C ASP A 130 11.75 18.11 2.37
N LEU A 131 11.31 17.30 3.33
CA LEU A 131 10.33 17.72 4.35
C LEU A 131 10.95 18.59 5.45
N LEU A 132 12.18 18.29 5.88
CA LEU A 132 12.91 19.09 6.86
C LEU A 132 13.22 20.49 6.34
N ASP A 133 13.68 20.60 5.09
CA ASP A 133 13.99 21.90 4.46
C ASP A 133 12.77 22.83 4.40
N HIS A 134 11.56 22.25 4.43
CA HIS A 134 10.31 22.99 4.42
C HIS A 134 9.59 23.00 5.78
N MET A 135 10.27 22.62 6.87
CA MET A 135 9.77 22.58 8.25
C MET A 135 8.42 21.88 8.42
N ARG A 136 8.21 20.76 7.70
CA ARG A 136 6.97 19.97 7.82
C ARG A 136 7.06 18.97 8.96
N ARG A 137 5.95 18.77 9.67
CA ARG A 137 5.84 17.70 10.68
C ARG A 137 5.87 16.35 9.97
N ILE A 138 6.77 15.47 10.42
CA ILE A 138 6.95 14.10 9.94
C ILE A 138 6.26 13.14 10.92
N GLY A 139 5.60 12.11 10.38
CA GLY A 139 4.94 11.06 11.15
C GLY A 139 3.73 10.47 10.42
N VAL A 140 2.74 10.04 11.20
CA VAL A 140 1.45 9.56 10.66
C VAL A 140 0.73 10.68 9.90
N ALA A 141 0.16 10.35 8.75
CA ALA A 141 -0.57 11.25 7.88
C ALA A 141 0.23 12.50 7.44
N THR A 142 1.51 12.32 7.11
CA THR A 142 2.36 13.39 6.57
C THR A 142 1.87 13.82 5.18
N SER A 143 1.59 15.10 5.01
CA SER A 143 1.11 15.64 3.73
C SER A 143 2.26 15.85 2.74
N LEU A 144 2.16 15.20 1.59
CA LEU A 144 3.10 15.34 0.48
C LEU A 144 2.48 16.15 -0.67
N ARG A 145 3.33 16.87 -1.40
CA ARG A 145 2.93 17.65 -2.58
C ARG A 145 2.52 16.71 -3.71
N VAL A 146 1.59 17.17 -4.56
CA VAL A 146 1.14 16.42 -5.75
C VAL A 146 2.32 15.99 -6.62
N GLU A 147 3.32 16.87 -6.76
CA GLU A 147 4.51 16.59 -7.56
C GLU A 147 5.37 15.45 -6.99
N GLN A 148 5.51 15.37 -5.66
CA GLN A 148 6.23 14.27 -5.01
C GLN A 148 5.55 12.92 -5.33
N TRP A 149 4.22 12.86 -5.29
CA TRP A 149 3.47 11.66 -5.72
C TRP A 149 3.68 11.35 -7.20
N ARG A 150 3.65 12.37 -8.06
CA ARG A 150 3.81 12.18 -9.52
C ARG A 150 5.18 11.59 -9.85
N GLN A 151 6.25 12.08 -9.23
CA GLN A 151 7.61 11.61 -9.47
C GLN A 151 7.90 10.23 -8.87
N ALA A 152 7.16 9.84 -7.84
CA ALA A 152 7.29 8.52 -7.23
C ALA A 152 6.49 7.42 -7.95
N GLU A 153 5.60 7.76 -8.90
CA GLU A 153 4.72 6.78 -9.56
C GLU A 153 5.51 5.77 -10.40
N ILE A 154 5.29 4.49 -10.13
CA ILE A 154 5.87 3.36 -10.89
C ILE A 154 4.79 2.54 -11.61
N HIS A 155 3.53 2.64 -11.18
CA HIS A 155 2.36 2.04 -11.84
C HIS A 155 1.13 2.94 -11.64
N PRO A 156 0.27 3.13 -12.66
CA PRO A 156 0.35 2.57 -14.00
C PRO A 156 1.33 3.30 -14.93
N ARG A 157 1.81 4.48 -14.52
CA ARG A 157 2.80 5.26 -15.26
C ARG A 157 4.17 5.03 -14.65
N ALA A 158 5.09 4.44 -15.40
CA ALA A 158 6.48 4.28 -14.98
C ALA A 158 7.25 5.60 -15.13
N VAL A 159 6.94 6.59 -14.28
CA VAL A 159 7.60 7.90 -14.28
C VAL A 159 9.00 7.78 -13.67
N LYS A 160 9.14 6.97 -12.61
CA LYS A 160 10.42 6.74 -11.94
C LYS A 160 11.21 5.62 -12.63
N PRO A 161 12.40 5.88 -13.20
CA PRO A 161 13.17 4.86 -13.91
C PRO A 161 13.87 3.86 -12.99
N LEU A 162 13.95 4.14 -11.68
CA LEU A 162 14.70 3.34 -10.70
C LEU A 162 14.15 1.92 -10.55
N LEU A 163 12.83 1.74 -10.64
CA LEU A 163 12.18 0.44 -10.61
C LEU A 163 11.23 0.35 -11.81
N ARG A 164 11.74 -0.26 -12.90
CA ARG A 164 10.90 -0.60 -14.06
C ARG A 164 10.22 -1.94 -13.82
N LEU A 165 8.90 -1.92 -13.81
CA LEU A 165 8.12 -3.14 -13.63
C LEU A 165 8.19 -4.01 -14.88
N SER A 166 8.31 -5.33 -14.67
CA SER A 166 8.15 -6.29 -15.75
C SER A 166 6.70 -6.33 -16.23
N ALA A 167 6.47 -6.94 -17.40
CA ALA A 167 5.12 -7.17 -17.91
C ALA A 167 4.31 -8.05 -16.94
N GLU A 168 4.94 -9.03 -16.30
CA GLU A 168 4.32 -9.93 -15.32
C GLU A 168 3.92 -9.17 -14.05
N GLN A 169 4.79 -8.31 -13.53
CA GLN A 169 4.49 -7.47 -12.36
C GLN A 169 3.34 -6.51 -12.66
N THR A 170 3.33 -5.91 -13.85
CA THR A 170 2.25 -5.01 -14.29
C THR A 170 0.94 -5.76 -14.40
N ALA A 171 0.93 -6.93 -15.04
CA ALA A 171 -0.26 -7.77 -15.21
C ALA A 171 -0.81 -8.27 -13.87
N ALA A 172 0.07 -8.58 -12.90
CA ALA A 172 -0.32 -8.95 -11.55
C ALA A 172 -0.99 -7.78 -10.81
N LEU A 173 -0.43 -6.57 -10.89
CA LEU A 173 -1.04 -5.36 -10.31
C LEU A 173 -2.40 -5.05 -10.92
N ASP A 174 -2.54 -5.22 -12.24
CA ASP A 174 -3.80 -4.95 -12.95
C ASP A 174 -4.96 -5.85 -12.46
N GLN A 175 -4.70 -7.02 -11.86
CA GLN A 175 -5.73 -7.87 -11.26
C GLN A 175 -6.41 -7.24 -10.03
N PHE A 176 -5.79 -6.23 -9.41
CA PHE A 176 -6.27 -5.59 -8.19
C PHE A 176 -6.87 -4.20 -8.42
N ARG A 177 -6.99 -3.77 -9.68
CA ARG A 177 -7.51 -2.43 -10.01
C ARG A 177 -9.02 -2.36 -9.83
N THR A 178 -9.50 -1.15 -9.57
CA THR A 178 -10.94 -0.91 -9.50
C THR A 178 -11.57 -1.15 -10.89
N GLY A 179 -12.50 -2.11 -10.99
CA GLY A 179 -13.19 -2.43 -12.24
C GLY A 179 -12.48 -3.46 -13.14
N ALA A 180 -11.50 -4.19 -12.60
CA ALA A 180 -10.96 -5.42 -13.19
C ALA A 180 -11.95 -6.59 -13.10
#